data_AF-A0A9X3IX78-F1
#
_entry.id   AF-A0A9X3IX78-F1
#
_cell.length_a   1.000
_cell.length_b   1.000
_cell.length_c   1.000
_cell.angle_alpha   90.00
_cell.angle_beta   90.00
_cell.angle_gamma   90.00
#
_symmetry.space_group_name_H-M   'P 1'
#
loop_
_entity.id
_entity.type
_entity.pdbx_description
1 polymer ?
#
loop_
_entity_poly.entity_id
_entity_poly.type
_entity_poly.pdbx_seq_one_letter_code
_entity_poly.pdbx_strand_id
1 'polypeptide(L)'
;MLARLVDRKSAPGCGDLHIKLVMRYEVLEVIEGTYTERDLYVAHSCPEMGADPCRKLPGEGLRRFKAGDVHRMRVHRPRWGSYLDLYADKRLPRYYARCANLVSPEAP
;
A
#
# COMPACT_ATOMS: atom_id res chain seq x y z
N MET A 1 -9.97 3.31 2.68
CA MET A 1 -10.34 1.93 2.28
C MET A 1 -9.60 0.91 3.12
N LEU A 2 -10.15 -0.30 3.24
CA LEU A 2 -9.47 -1.50 3.76
C LEU A 2 -9.13 -2.41 2.59
N ALA A 3 -7.90 -2.90 2.56
CA ALA A 3 -7.41 -3.74 1.48
C ALA A 3 -6.34 -4.70 1.99
N ARG A 4 -6.35 -5.93 1.47
CA ARG A 4 -5.41 -7.00 1.80
C ARG A 4 -4.24 -6.98 0.83
N LEU A 5 -3.01 -7.00 1.32
CA LEU A 5 -1.83 -7.14 0.48
C LEU A 5 -1.80 -8.56 -0.10
N VAL A 6 -1.88 -8.70 -1.42
CA VAL A 6 -1.80 -10.00 -2.11
C VAL A 6 -0.47 -10.21 -2.82
N ASP A 7 0.37 -9.17 -2.87
CA ASP A 7 1.70 -9.26 -3.44
C ASP A 7 2.59 -10.19 -2.61
N ARG A 8 3.05 -11.28 -3.23
CA ARG A 8 3.99 -12.23 -2.61
C ARG A 8 5.42 -11.71 -2.58
N LYS A 9 5.73 -10.65 -3.34
CA LYS A 9 7.04 -10.01 -3.28
C LYS A 9 7.09 -9.15 -2.02
N SER A 10 7.93 -9.52 -1.08
CA SER A 10 8.29 -8.62 0.02
C SER A 10 8.90 -7.35 -0.58
N ALA A 11 8.40 -6.19 -0.14
CA ALA A 11 9.05 -4.93 -0.47
C ALA A 11 10.48 -4.97 0.10
N PRO A 12 11.53 -4.69 -0.70
CA PRO A 12 12.87 -4.57 -0.16
C PRO A 12 12.88 -3.49 0.93
N GLY A 13 13.67 -3.70 1.98
CA GLY A 13 14.00 -2.62 2.91
C GLY A 13 14.51 -1.45 2.08
N CYS A 14 13.90 -0.29 2.26
CA CYS A 14 14.03 0.84 1.36
C CYS A 14 15.30 1.67 1.63
N GLY A 15 16.10 1.25 2.62
CA GLY A 15 17.20 1.96 3.27
C GLY A 15 18.25 2.63 2.40
N ASP A 16 18.41 2.25 1.13
CA ASP A 16 19.41 2.86 0.23
C ASP A 16 18.86 3.46 -1.07
N LEU A 17 17.66 3.03 -1.52
CA LEU A 17 17.17 3.36 -2.85
C LEU A 17 16.18 4.54 -2.86
N HIS A 18 15.50 4.82 -1.74
CA HIS A 18 14.43 5.84 -1.67
C HIS A 18 13.38 5.70 -2.80
N ILE A 19 13.15 4.49 -3.31
CA ILE A 19 12.23 4.23 -4.42
C ILE A 19 10.85 3.85 -3.88
N LYS A 20 9.80 4.39 -4.50
CA LYS A 20 8.42 4.00 -4.24
C LYS A 20 8.11 2.68 -4.95
N LEU A 21 7.59 1.69 -4.25
CA LEU A 21 7.28 0.36 -4.82
C LEU A 21 5.79 0.21 -5.03
N VAL A 22 5.39 -0.26 -6.22
CA VAL A 22 4.00 -0.63 -6.50
C VAL A 22 3.74 -2.04 -5.97
N MET A 23 2.74 -2.17 -5.11
CA MET A 23 2.23 -3.43 -4.57
C MET A 23 0.78 -3.64 -4.98
N ARG A 24 0.37 -4.91 -5.12
CA ARG A 24 -1.01 -5.30 -5.45
C ARG A 24 -1.79 -5.64 -4.19
N TYR A 25 -3.00 -5.09 -4.12
CA TYR A 25 -3.95 -5.29 -3.06
C TYR A 25 -5.28 -5.84 -3.60
N GLU A 26 -5.95 -6.64 -2.77
CA GLU A 26 -7.37 -6.96 -2.91
C GLU A 26 -8.18 -5.98 -2.05
N VAL A 27 -9.14 -5.27 -2.64
CA VAL A 27 -10.01 -4.34 -1.94
C VAL A 27 -11.06 -5.12 -1.16
N LEU A 28 -11.12 -4.87 0.15
CA LEU A 28 -12.09 -5.48 1.05
C LEU A 28 -13.28 -4.53 1.29
N GLU A 29 -12.99 -3.25 1.52
CA GLU A 29 -14.01 -2.26 1.85
C GLU A 29 -13.59 -0.84 1.46
N VAL A 30 -14.50 -0.08 0.85
CA VAL A 30 -14.33 1.35 0.58
C VAL A 30 -14.97 2.17 1.71
N ILE A 31 -14.18 2.54 2.71
CA ILE A 31 -14.64 3.39 3.84
C ILE A 31 -15.09 4.79 3.36
N GLU A 32 -14.38 5.37 2.39
CA GLU A 32 -14.61 6.74 1.91
C GLU A 32 -14.21 6.83 0.43
N GLY A 33 -14.98 7.57 -0.37
CA GLY A 33 -14.80 7.71 -1.81
C GLY A 33 -15.50 6.62 -2.63
N THR A 34 -15.06 6.42 -3.87
CA THR A 34 -15.63 5.40 -4.76
C THR A 34 -14.52 4.62 -5.45
N TYR A 35 -14.63 3.30 -5.42
CA TYR A 35 -13.75 2.37 -6.13
C TYR A 35 -14.53 1.09 -6.41
N THR A 36 -14.51 0.61 -7.65
CA THR A 36 -15.36 -0.50 -8.11
C THR A 36 -14.58 -1.77 -8.44
N GLU A 37 -13.28 -1.66 -8.64
CA GLU A 37 -12.44 -2.79 -8.98
C GLU A 37 -12.07 -3.62 -7.76
N ARG A 38 -11.86 -4.92 -7.94
CA ARG A 38 -11.39 -5.82 -6.88
C ARG A 38 -9.91 -5.61 -6.57
N ASP A 39 -9.11 -5.42 -7.61
CA ASP A 39 -7.67 -5.24 -7.50
C ASP A 39 -7.30 -3.77 -7.41
N LEU A 40 -6.28 -3.45 -6.62
CA LEU A 40 -5.75 -2.11 -6.45
C LEU A 40 -4.22 -2.14 -6.49
N TYR A 41 -3.61 -1.28 -7.29
CA TYR A 41 -2.16 -1.14 -7.36
C TYR A 41 -1.73 0.13 -6.64
N VAL A 42 -0.95 -0.02 -5.58
CA VAL A 42 -0.59 1.08 -4.68
C VAL A 42 0.92 1.21 -4.60
N ALA A 43 1.42 2.40 -4.94
CA ALA A 43 2.78 2.83 -4.68
C ALA A 43 2.91 3.23 -3.21
N HIS A 44 3.85 2.61 -2.51
CA HIS A 44 4.20 2.94 -1.14
C HIS A 44 5.59 3.54 -1.05
N SER A 45 5.76 4.46 -0.10
CA SER A 45 7.07 4.84 0.40
C SER A 45 7.61 3.76 1.35
N CYS A 46 8.91 3.84 1.62
CA CYS A 46 9.63 3.07 2.62
C CYS A 46 8.85 2.96 3.95
N PRO A 47 8.44 1.76 4.39
CA PRO A 47 7.65 1.57 5.62
C PRO A 47 8.41 2.04 6.88
N GLU A 48 9.72 1.83 6.91
CA GLU A 48 10.63 2.21 8.00
C GLU A 48 10.74 3.72 8.23
N MET A 49 10.46 4.54 7.20
CA MET A 49 10.52 5.99 7.31
C MET A 49 9.27 6.59 7.99
N GLY A 50 8.22 5.79 8.17
CA GLY A 50 6.94 6.23 8.73
C GLY A 50 6.18 7.16 7.77
N ALA A 51 4.85 7.03 7.75
CA ALA A 51 3.99 8.03 7.13
C ALA A 51 3.50 8.99 8.21
N ASP A 52 4.16 10.15 8.34
CA ASP A 52 3.81 11.21 9.30
C ASP A 52 2.29 11.55 9.39
N PRO A 53 1.51 11.64 8.28
CA PRO A 53 0.10 12.03 8.38
C PRO A 53 -0.84 10.98 8.98
N CYS A 54 -0.34 9.81 9.42
CA CYS A 54 -1.15 8.63 9.70
C CYS A 54 -1.06 8.15 11.16
N ARG A 55 -0.39 8.90 12.04
CA ARG A 55 -0.27 8.58 13.48
C ARG A 55 -1.61 8.36 14.21
N LYS A 56 -2.70 8.90 13.66
CA LYS A 56 -4.06 8.78 14.24
C LYS A 56 -4.89 7.61 13.70
N LEU A 57 -4.38 6.83 12.75
CA LEU A 57 -5.09 5.65 12.23
C LEU A 57 -4.62 4.39 13.00
N PRO A 58 -5.52 3.45 13.36
CA PRO A 58 -5.14 2.22 14.05
C PRO A 58 -4.13 1.42 13.23
N GLY A 59 -3.09 0.87 13.88
CA GLY A 59 -2.04 0.11 13.22
C GLY A 59 -0.69 0.81 13.03
N GLU A 60 -0.29 1.70 13.96
CA GLU A 60 1.04 2.33 13.92
C GLU A 60 2.16 1.29 13.89
N GLY A 61 3.17 1.51 13.03
CA GLY A 61 4.41 0.74 13.05
C GLY A 61 4.57 -0.33 11.97
N LEU A 62 4.03 -0.11 10.77
CA LEU A 62 4.36 -0.95 9.61
C LEU A 62 5.87 -0.85 9.35
N ARG A 63 6.64 -1.89 9.72
CA ARG A 63 8.08 -1.98 9.46
C ARG A 63 8.42 -2.75 8.18
N ARG A 64 7.48 -3.58 7.72
CA ARG A 64 7.60 -4.43 6.54
C ARG A 64 6.21 -4.72 5.99
N PHE A 65 6.14 -4.97 4.70
CA PHE A 65 4.93 -5.43 4.02
C PHE A 65 4.94 -6.96 3.98
N LYS A 66 3.87 -7.61 4.44
CA LYS A 66 3.70 -9.07 4.35
C LYS A 66 2.42 -9.41 3.60
N ALA A 67 2.49 -10.35 2.66
CA ALA A 67 1.29 -10.89 2.00
C ALA A 67 0.29 -11.41 3.05
N GLY A 68 -0.99 -11.09 2.87
CA GLY A 68 -2.06 -11.36 3.83
C GLY A 68 -2.38 -10.18 4.76
N ASP A 69 -1.44 -9.24 4.94
CA ASP A 69 -1.67 -8.07 5.80
C ASP A 69 -2.87 -7.24 5.31
N VAL A 70 -3.75 -6.88 6.25
CA VAL A 70 -4.88 -6.00 5.96
C VAL A 70 -4.52 -4.57 6.36
N HIS A 71 -4.53 -3.67 5.38
CA HIS A 71 -4.16 -2.27 5.56
C HIS A 71 -5.36 -1.35 5.47
N ARG A 72 -5.44 -0.39 6.40
CA ARG A 72 -6.27 0.80 6.26
C ARG A 72 -5.46 1.86 5.53
N MET A 73 -5.93 2.20 4.33
CA MET A 73 -5.21 3.09 3.43
C MET A 73 -6.03 4.31 3.03
N ARG A 74 -5.32 5.44 2.88
CA ARG A 74 -5.77 6.61 2.13
C ARG A 74 -4.93 6.70 0.87
N VAL A 75 -5.57 6.50 -0.27
CA VAL A 75 -4.92 6.48 -1.58
C VAL A 75 -5.39 7.67 -2.41
N HIS A 76 -4.53 8.13 -3.32
CA HIS A 76 -4.89 9.12 -4.33
C HIS A 76 -4.25 8.76 -5.67
N ARG A 77 -4.83 9.24 -6.77
CA ARG A 77 -4.16 9.12 -8.07
C ARG A 77 -2.83 9.90 -8.01
N PRO A 78 -1.70 9.30 -8.38
CA PRO A 78 -0.44 10.01 -8.44
C PRO A 78 -0.58 11.13 -9.46
N ARG A 79 -0.14 12.33 -9.09
CA ARG A 79 -0.01 13.43 -10.06
C ARG A 79 1.24 13.23 -10.91
N TRP A 80 2.36 12.84 -10.28
CA TRP A 80 3.65 12.51 -10.90
C TRP A 80 4.49 11.67 -9.92
N GLY A 81 5.44 10.88 -10.42
CA GLY A 81 6.49 10.28 -9.59
C GLY A 81 7.14 9.02 -10.18
N SER A 82 8.44 8.86 -9.95
CA SER A 82 9.17 7.62 -10.21
C SER A 82 8.79 6.57 -9.18
N TYR A 83 8.11 5.52 -9.62
CA TYR A 83 7.85 4.32 -8.81
C TYR A 83 8.37 3.10 -9.56
N LEU A 84 8.88 2.13 -8.83
CA LEU A 84 9.23 0.83 -9.37
C LEU A 84 7.96 -0.01 -9.47
N ASP A 85 7.55 -0.27 -10.70
CA ASP A 85 6.36 -1.03 -11.03
C ASP A 85 6.72 -2.25 -11.88
N LEU A 86 6.91 -3.37 -11.18
CA LEU A 86 7.29 -4.65 -11.76
C LEU A 86 6.11 -5.44 -12.34
N TYR A 87 4.90 -4.89 -12.32
CA TYR A 87 3.72 -5.55 -12.89
C TYR A 87 3.64 -5.33 -14.39
N ALA A 88 3.48 -6.43 -15.13
CA ALA A 88 3.24 -6.38 -16.58
C ALA A 88 1.86 -5.80 -16.92
N ASP A 89 0.87 -5.97 -16.03
CA ASP A 89 -0.47 -5.41 -16.22
C ASP A 89 -0.49 -3.91 -15.91
N LYS A 90 -0.47 -3.10 -16.97
CA LYS A 90 -0.56 -1.64 -16.90
C LYS A 90 -2.00 -1.09 -17.03
N ARG A 91 -3.03 -1.95 -17.11
CA ARG A 91 -4.42 -1.54 -17.41
C ARG A 91 -5.10 -0.84 -16.25
N LEU A 92 -4.83 -1.27 -15.01
CA LEU A 92 -5.40 -0.65 -13.82
C LEU A 92 -4.61 0.59 -13.39
N PRO A 93 -5.26 1.67 -12.92
CA PRO A 93 -4.57 2.86 -12.47
C PRO A 93 -3.68 2.55 -11.25
N ARG A 94 -2.52 3.21 -11.19
CA ARG A 94 -1.66 3.18 -10.00
C ARG A 94 -2.13 4.27 -9.07
N TYR A 95 -2.15 3.98 -7.79
CA TYR A 95 -2.45 4.94 -6.73
C TYR A 95 -1.23 5.13 -5.85
N TYR A 96 -1.15 6.26 -5.16
CA TYR A 96 -0.15 6.48 -4.13
C TYR A 96 -0.80 6.43 -2.75
N ALA A 97 -0.24 5.63 -1.85
CA ALA A 97 -0.65 5.62 -0.45
C ALA A 97 -0.09 6.84 0.28
N ARG A 98 -0.97 7.76 0.74
CA ARG A 98 -0.57 8.72 1.78
C ARG A 98 -0.43 8.05 3.14
N CYS A 99 -1.24 7.02 3.37
CA CYS A 99 -1.29 6.25 4.61
C CYS A 99 -1.51 4.78 4.31
N ALA A 100 -0.85 3.92 5.08
CA ALA A 100 -1.08 2.49 5.11
C ALA A 100 -0.74 1.93 6.50
N ASN A 101 -1.76 1.70 7.32
CA ASN A 101 -1.59 1.17 8.67
C ASN A 101 -2.13 -0.26 8.74
N LEU A 102 -1.44 -1.12 9.48
CA LEU A 102 -1.79 -2.54 9.64
C LEU A 102 -2.96 -2.68 10.63
N VAL A 103 -4.11 -3.16 10.17
CA VAL A 103 -5.31 -3.28 11.00
C VAL A 103 -5.50 -4.70 11.54
N SER A 104 -4.96 -5.69 10.85
CA SER A 104 -4.96 -7.07 11.29
C SER A 104 -3.80 -7.82 10.63
N PRO A 105 -2.85 -8.36 11.41
CA PRO A 105 -1.99 -9.42 10.92
C PRO A 105 -2.83 -10.71 10.88
N GLU A 106 -2.83 -11.46 9.77
CA GLU A 106 -3.17 -12.88 9.89
C GLU A 106 -2.20 -13.49 10.90
N ALA A 107 -2.77 -14.13 11.94
CA ALA A 107 -2.02 -14.92 12.90
C ALA A 107 -1.18 -15.95 12.11
N PRO A 108 0.07 -16.20 12.54
CA PRO A 108 1.04 -17.02 11.82
C PRO A 108 0.54 -18.44 11.50
#